data_AF-A0AAW2TME3-F1
#
_entry.id   AF-A0AAW2TME3-F1
#
_cell.length_a   1.000
_cell.length_b   1.000
_cell.length_c   1.000
_cell.angle_alpha   90.00
_cell.angle_beta   90.00
_cell.angle_gamma   90.00
#
_symmetry.space_group_name_H-M   'P 1'
#
loop_
_entity.id
_entity.type
_entity.pdbx_description
1 polymer ?
#
loop_
_entity_poly.entity_id
_entity_poly.type
_entity_poly.pdbx_seq_one_letter_code
_entity_poly.pdbx_strand_id
1 'polypeptide(L)' 'MAVEEKGLITRPRSWRDTPQRPKSDKFCRFHNDYGHATEECRHLKNEIERLIQNGYLQE' A
#
# COMPACT_ATOMS: atom_id res chain seq x y z
N MET A 1 30.90 0.40 -42.18
CA MET A 1 30.30 -0.17 -40.96
C MET A 1 28.80 -0.13 -41.17
N ALA A 2 28.20 -1.25 -41.56
CA ALA A 2 26.79 -1.34 -41.93
C ALA A 2 25.96 -1.64 -40.67
N VAL A 3 24.89 -0.88 -40.47
CA VAL A 3 23.87 -1.11 -39.46
C VAL A 3 22.86 -2.11 -40.01
N GLU A 4 22.65 -3.23 -39.34
CA GLU A 4 21.52 -4.12 -39.62
C GLU A 4 20.88 -4.62 -38.31
N GLU A 5 19.67 -4.10 -38.11
CA GLU A 5 18.62 -4.50 -37.20
C GLU A 5 18.36 -6.02 -37.24
N LYS A 6 18.25 -6.67 -36.08
CA LYS A 6 17.49 -7.93 -35.91
C LYS A 6 17.30 -8.31 -34.45
N GLY A 7 16.03 -8.27 -34.02
CA GLY A 7 15.52 -9.21 -33.02
C GLY A 7 15.41 -8.69 -31.58
N LEU A 8 14.62 -7.64 -31.34
CA LEU A 8 13.97 -7.50 -30.03
C LEU A 8 12.92 -8.60 -29.88
N ILE A 9 13.34 -9.83 -29.58
CA ILE A 9 12.49 -10.79 -28.90
C ILE A 9 12.38 -10.26 -27.47
N THR A 10 11.50 -9.28 -27.26
CA THR A 10 11.09 -8.90 -25.90
C THR A 10 10.40 -10.12 -25.31
N ARG A 11 11.12 -10.83 -24.45
CA ARG A 11 10.56 -11.82 -23.55
C ARG A 11 9.34 -11.17 -22.89
N PRO A 12 8.13 -11.76 -22.94
CA PRO A 12 7.00 -11.19 -22.25
C PRO A 12 7.43 -11.03 -20.80
N ARG A 13 7.36 -9.79 -20.29
CA ARG A 13 7.62 -9.49 -18.89
C ARG A 13 6.90 -10.57 -18.11
N SER A 14 7.67 -11.35 -17.36
CA SER A 14 7.06 -12.33 -16.50
C SER A 14 6.07 -11.55 -15.65
N TRP A 15 4.85 -12.03 -15.53
CA TRP A 15 3.83 -11.45 -14.65
C TRP A 15 4.34 -11.23 -13.20
N ARG A 16 5.53 -11.75 -12.85
CA ARG A 16 6.25 -11.53 -11.59
C ARG A 16 7.06 -10.23 -11.52
N ASP A 17 7.14 -9.44 -12.58
CA ASP A 17 7.68 -8.07 -12.52
C ASP A 17 6.59 -7.08 -12.12
N THR A 18 6.08 -7.22 -10.89
CA THR A 18 5.48 -6.09 -10.17
C THR A 18 6.54 -5.52 -9.22
N PRO A 19 7.36 -4.54 -9.64
CA PRO A 19 8.20 -3.80 -8.70
C PRO A 19 7.32 -2.77 -8.00
N GLN A 20 6.46 -3.18 -7.06
CA GLN A 20 5.57 -2.22 -6.41
C GLN A 20 5.05 -2.65 -5.04
N ARG A 21 5.94 -3.18 -4.20
CA ARG A 21 5.70 -3.15 -2.76
C ARG A 21 6.99 -2.87 -1.98
N PRO A 22 7.50 -1.62 -1.95
CA PRO A 22 7.91 -1.05 -0.69
C PRO A 22 6.62 -0.65 0.02
N LYS A 23 5.82 -1.62 0.45
CA LYS A 23 4.80 -1.29 1.44
C LYS A 23 5.59 -0.87 2.64
N SER A 24 5.37 0.34 3.17
CA SER A 24 5.98 0.75 4.43
C SER A 24 6.06 -0.44 5.39
N ASP A 25 7.19 -0.59 6.09
CA ASP A 25 7.32 -1.56 7.19
C ASP A 25 6.24 -1.34 8.29
N LYS A 26 5.60 -0.17 8.24
CA LYS A 26 4.43 0.18 9.00
C LYS A 26 3.22 -0.73 8.67
N PHE A 27 2.80 -1.47 9.68
CA PHE A 27 1.62 -2.32 9.67
C PHE A 27 0.44 -1.67 10.39
N CYS A 28 -0.75 -1.73 9.79
CA CYS A 28 -1.98 -1.26 10.41
C CYS A 28 -2.78 -2.45 10.94
N ARG A 29 -2.80 -2.63 12.27
CA ARG A 29 -3.61 -3.66 12.95
C ARG A 29 -5.12 -3.54 12.69
N PHE A 30 -5.63 -2.32 12.50
CA PHE A 30 -7.06 -2.08 12.25
C PHE A 30 -7.52 -2.62 10.89
N HIS A 31 -6.68 -2.50 9.86
CA HIS A 31 -6.95 -3.04 8.53
C HIS A 31 -6.29 -4.39 8.24
N ASN A 32 -5.44 -4.86 9.16
CA ASN A 32 -4.58 -6.03 9.00
C ASN A 32 -3.81 -6.02 7.66
N ASP A 33 -3.37 -4.83 7.23
CA ASP A 33 -2.62 -4.60 6.00
C ASP A 33 -1.39 -3.73 6.23
N TYR A 34 -0.42 -3.91 5.34
CA TYR A 34 0.83 -3.15 5.31
C TYR A 34 0.66 -1.91 4.43
N GLY A 35 1.17 -0.77 4.90
CA GLY A 35 1.18 0.48 4.15
C GLY A 35 1.23 1.71 5.05
N HIS A 36 0.50 1.69 6.15
CA HIS A 36 0.51 2.72 7.20
C HIS A 36 0.49 2.07 8.58
N ALA A 37 0.92 2.81 9.61
CA ALA A 37 0.84 2.34 10.99
C ALA A 37 -0.58 2.58 11.52
N THR A 38 -1.00 1.80 12.51
CA THR A 38 -2.30 2.01 13.19
C THR A 38 -2.46 3.45 13.70
N GLU A 39 -1.39 4.09 14.16
CA GLU A 39 -1.37 5.48 14.65
C GLU A 39 -1.65 6.53 13.54
N GLU A 40 -1.34 6.19 12.29
CA GLU A 40 -1.58 7.03 11.12
C GLU A 40 -2.88 6.67 10.40
N CYS A 41 -3.62 5.69 10.91
CA CYS A 41 -4.89 5.27 10.33
C CYS A 41 -5.95 6.36 10.56
N ARG A 42 -6.23 7.13 9.52
CA ARG A 42 -7.28 8.17 9.56
C ARG A 42 -8.66 7.61 9.85
N HIS A 43 -8.94 6.40 9.35
CA HIS A 43 -10.21 5.72 9.59
C HIS A 43 -10.39 5.39 11.08
N LEU A 44 -9.35 4.86 11.72
CA LEU A 44 -9.35 4.60 13.15
C LEU A 44 -9.55 5.89 13.96
N LYS A 45 -8.83 6.96 13.63
CA LYS A 45 -9.01 8.27 14.31
C LYS A 45 -10.45 8.77 14.18
N ASN A 46 -11.02 8.71 12.98
CA ASN A 46 -12.39 9.14 12.76
C ASN A 46 -13.39 8.27 13.53
N GLU A 47 -13.18 6.95 13.59
CA GLU A 47 -14.03 6.05 14.37
C GLU A 47 -14.01 6.41 15.86
N ILE A 48 -12.81 6.66 16.42
CA ILE A 48 -12.63 7.10 17.80
C ILE A 48 -13.36 8.44 18.04
N GLU A 49 -13.18 9.44 17.17
CA GLU A 49 -13.87 10.72 17.30
C GLU A 49 -15.40 10.57 17.22
N ARG A 50 -15.91 9.69 16.36
CA ARG A 50 -17.35 9.40 16.28
C ARG A 50 -17.86 8.73 17.56
N LEU A 51 -17.08 7.81 18.14
CA LEU A 51 -17.44 7.14 19.38
C LEU A 51 -17.45 8.12 20.56
N ILE A 52 -16.49 9.05 20.60
CA ILE A 52 -16.46 10.13 21.60
C ILE A 52 -17.65 11.07 21.41
N GLN A 53 -17.90 11.52 20.19
CA GLN A 53 -19.00 12.45 19.89
C GLN A 53 -20.38 11.86 20.22
N ASN A 54 -20.56 10.56 20.01
CA ASN A 54 -21.80 9.86 20.34
C ASN A 54 -21.89 9.50 21.84
N GLY A 55 -20.89 9.83 22.66
CA GLY A 55 -20.87 9.54 24.09
C GLY A 55 -20.64 8.07 24.45
N TYR A 56 -20.22 7.24 23.49
CA TYR A 56 -19.87 5.83 23.73
C TYR A 56 -18.45 5.65 24.28
N LEU A 57 -17.61 6.67 24.10
CA LEU A 57 -16.26 6.72 24.64
C LEU A 57 -16.11 8.06 25.39
N GLN A 58 -15.88 8.01 26.70
CA GLN A 58 -15.43 9.18 27.45
C GLN A 58 -13.91 9.13 27.57
N GLU A 59 -13.26 10.28 27.36
CA GLU A 59 -11.81 10.47 27.55
C GLU A 59 -11.38 10.27 29.01
#